data_AF-A0A7V9II80-F1
#
_entry.id   AF-A0A7V9II80-F1
#
_cell.length_a   1.000
_cell.length_b   1.000
_cell.length_c   1.000
_cell.angle_alpha   90.00
_cell.angle_beta   90.00
_cell.angle_gamma   90.00
#
_symmetry.space_group_name_H-M   'P 1'
#
loop_
_entity.id
_entity.type
_entity.pdbx_description
1 polymer ?
#
loop_
_entity_poly.entity_id
_entity_poly.type
_entity_poly.pdbx_seq_one_letter_code
_entity_poly.pdbx_strand_id
1 'polypeptide(L)'
;YPELYGEPYEPLEGGVFPAYPERTDPVPGCGNDESSYPDVQAYVAFYCSVGDFIAYDDGDDSLLLQLSEELGDSVMGVVLAHEWGHAIQQRNGTFAQDPATIYTEQQADCFSGAWTARARNGEVDGVEFSDADVLGGLAALIAVRDPINVSSQNPGAHGSGFDRVGAFQVGYLNGFARCVELIDTPLPLVPNELSPTGNPDGNAEWGDGPRGILTIVVGDLNRYWQLVFADQEGGFPELTIVAADDPTNVDCAEVESVDDGAAFCPSTNQVFYDAEYLRQLYDQFGDFTVGYTLGTAWSEAAQTLLGSPLSDEPRSLLNDCLTGSWVNTILPENGQPPAGTLASIEPGDLDEAIQTVLLIGDEDAEENQNGTAFEKIDSFRDGVLNTLNTCTDRIPD
;
A
#
# COMPACT_ATOMS: atom_id res chain seq x y z
N TYR A 1 -22.01 4.67 -14.73
CA TYR A 1 -22.98 3.60 -14.40
C TYR A 1 -23.77 3.11 -15.62
N PRO A 2 -24.57 3.91 -16.37
CA PRO A 2 -25.37 3.36 -17.49
C PRO A 2 -24.55 2.72 -18.60
N GLU A 3 -23.36 3.24 -18.87
CA GLU A 3 -22.41 2.66 -19.83
C GLU A 3 -21.93 1.26 -19.45
N LEU A 4 -21.71 1.02 -18.15
CA LEU A 4 -21.13 -0.24 -17.65
C LEU A 4 -22.19 -1.30 -17.34
N TYR A 5 -23.36 -0.87 -16.85
CA TYR A 5 -24.40 -1.77 -16.36
C TYR A 5 -25.66 -1.80 -17.23
N GLY A 6 -25.77 -0.94 -18.24
CA GLY A 6 -26.90 -0.89 -19.17
C GLY A 6 -28.20 -0.28 -18.60
N GLU A 7 -28.20 0.16 -17.34
CA GLU A 7 -29.37 0.69 -16.64
C GLU A 7 -29.11 2.11 -16.10
N PRO A 8 -30.13 2.96 -15.93
CA PRO A 8 -29.95 4.27 -15.33
C PRO A 8 -29.42 4.16 -13.89
N TYR A 9 -28.60 5.13 -13.48
CA TYR A 9 -28.21 5.24 -12.07
C TYR A 9 -29.35 5.87 -11.27
N GLU A 10 -29.77 5.20 -10.21
CA GLU A 10 -30.74 5.73 -9.25
C GLU A 10 -29.98 6.47 -8.14
N PRO A 11 -30.21 7.77 -7.89
CA PRO A 11 -29.57 8.48 -6.78
C PRO A 11 -29.92 7.87 -5.41
N LEU A 12 -29.14 8.20 -4.37
CA LEU A 12 -29.44 7.78 -3.00
C LEU A 12 -30.85 8.25 -2.58
N GLU A 13 -31.71 7.33 -2.17
CA GLU A 13 -33.06 7.68 -1.69
C GLU A 13 -33.02 8.36 -0.30
N GLY A 14 -32.13 7.91 0.58
CA GLY A 14 -32.02 8.41 1.94
C GLY A 14 -31.11 9.64 2.08
N GLY A 15 -30.17 9.84 1.15
CA GLY A 15 -29.28 11.00 1.12
C GLY A 15 -27.94 10.79 1.85
N VAL A 16 -27.28 11.89 2.21
CA VAL A 16 -25.95 11.89 2.86
C VAL A 16 -26.03 12.69 4.16
N PHE A 17 -25.47 12.16 5.24
CA PHE A 17 -25.66 12.68 6.59
C PHE A 17 -24.34 12.87 7.36
N PRO A 18 -23.98 14.11 7.75
CA PRO A 18 -22.87 14.35 8.69
C PRO A 18 -23.28 13.98 10.11
N ALA A 19 -22.52 13.15 10.81
CA ALA A 19 -22.75 12.86 12.23
C ALA A 19 -21.77 13.67 13.08
N TYR A 20 -22.29 14.44 14.03
CA TYR A 20 -21.48 15.20 14.99
C TYR A 20 -22.23 15.31 16.32
N PRO A 21 -21.54 15.50 17.47
CA PRO A 21 -22.16 15.42 18.80
C PRO A 21 -23.33 16.38 19.03
N GLU A 22 -23.29 17.58 18.46
CA GLU A 22 -24.29 18.64 18.62
C GLU A 22 -25.49 18.49 17.67
N ARG A 23 -25.48 17.49 16.79
CA ARG A 23 -26.53 17.27 15.80
C ARG A 23 -27.86 16.96 16.50
N THR A 24 -28.90 17.74 16.17
CA THR A 24 -30.25 17.57 16.74
C THR A 24 -31.17 16.72 15.88
N ASP A 25 -30.94 16.68 14.57
CA ASP A 25 -31.72 15.85 13.65
C ASP A 25 -31.14 14.44 13.65
N PRO A 26 -31.94 13.37 13.75
CA PRO A 26 -31.40 12.02 13.82
C PRO A 26 -30.66 11.64 12.54
N VAL A 27 -29.63 10.80 12.66
CA VAL A 27 -29.05 10.07 11.53
C VAL A 27 -29.88 8.79 11.36
N PRO A 28 -30.38 8.46 10.15
CA PRO A 28 -31.16 7.25 9.95
C PRO A 28 -30.39 6.00 10.41
N GLY A 29 -31.10 5.02 10.97
CA GLY A 29 -30.47 3.79 11.42
C GLY A 29 -30.21 2.80 10.28
N CYS A 30 -29.16 1.98 10.42
CA CYS A 30 -28.89 0.88 9.50
C CYS A 30 -29.35 -0.46 10.10
N GLY A 31 -30.63 -0.78 9.91
CA GLY A 31 -31.28 -1.94 10.56
C GLY A 31 -31.81 -1.67 11.97
N ASN A 32 -31.55 -0.47 12.51
CA ASN A 32 -32.16 0.08 13.72
C ASN A 32 -32.97 1.35 13.35
N ASP A 33 -33.62 1.98 14.34
CA ASP A 33 -34.40 3.21 14.11
C ASP A 33 -33.49 4.41 13.76
N GLU A 34 -32.38 4.57 14.48
CA GLU A 34 -31.42 5.67 14.33
C GLU A 34 -29.99 5.16 14.54
N SER A 35 -29.01 5.82 13.91
CA SER A 35 -27.58 5.59 14.15
C SER A 35 -27.06 6.59 15.17
N SER A 36 -26.38 6.11 16.22
CA SER A 36 -25.80 7.01 17.21
C SER A 36 -24.49 7.60 16.70
N TYR A 37 -24.11 8.79 17.17
CA TYR A 37 -22.82 9.39 16.81
C TYR A 37 -21.63 8.46 17.12
N PRO A 38 -21.53 7.79 18.28
CA PRO A 38 -20.47 6.81 18.54
C PRO A 38 -20.41 5.65 17.53
N ASP A 39 -21.55 5.22 16.99
CA ASP A 39 -21.57 4.18 15.96
C ASP A 39 -20.96 4.72 14.65
N VAL A 40 -21.39 5.91 14.20
CA VAL A 40 -20.85 6.53 12.98
C VAL A 40 -19.35 6.81 13.12
N GLN A 41 -18.92 7.33 14.26
CA GLN A 41 -17.51 7.58 14.57
C GLN A 41 -16.66 6.31 14.52
N ALA A 42 -17.19 5.18 15.00
CA ALA A 42 -16.46 3.91 14.96
C ALA A 42 -16.24 3.38 13.53
N TYR A 43 -17.16 3.68 12.61
CA TYR A 43 -17.05 3.31 11.21
C TYR A 43 -16.35 4.37 10.35
N VAL A 44 -16.17 5.59 10.86
CA VAL A 44 -15.66 6.76 10.13
C VAL A 44 -16.63 7.26 9.05
N ALA A 45 -17.05 6.38 8.14
CA ALA A 45 -18.17 6.56 7.23
C ALA A 45 -18.82 5.19 6.95
N PHE A 46 -20.06 5.18 6.47
CA PHE A 46 -20.68 3.96 5.95
C PHE A 46 -21.83 4.26 4.99
N TYR A 47 -22.00 3.37 4.02
CA TYR A 47 -23.22 3.21 3.24
C TYR A 47 -24.17 2.19 3.90
N CYS A 48 -25.46 2.53 3.97
CA CYS A 48 -26.49 1.62 4.44
C CYS A 48 -27.47 1.22 3.32
N SER A 49 -27.52 -0.08 3.01
CA SER A 49 -28.43 -0.62 1.98
C SER A 49 -29.92 -0.63 2.38
N VAL A 50 -30.24 -0.65 3.67
CA VAL A 50 -31.65 -0.69 4.16
C VAL A 50 -32.36 0.65 3.94
N GLY A 51 -31.65 1.77 4.13
CA GLY A 51 -32.20 3.11 3.96
C GLY A 51 -31.63 3.87 2.76
N ASP A 52 -30.76 3.24 1.96
CA ASP A 52 -30.04 3.81 0.82
C ASP A 52 -29.47 5.21 1.10
N PHE A 53 -28.65 5.31 2.15
CA PHE A 53 -28.01 6.55 2.59
C PHE A 53 -26.54 6.33 2.95
N ILE A 54 -25.79 7.43 2.99
CA ILE A 54 -24.42 7.47 3.51
C ILE A 54 -24.40 8.33 4.77
N ALA A 55 -23.66 7.89 5.78
CA ALA A 55 -23.32 8.71 6.95
C ALA A 55 -21.80 8.79 7.10
N TYR A 56 -21.31 9.91 7.61
CA TYR A 56 -19.88 10.13 7.87
C TYR A 56 -19.67 10.92 9.16
N ASP A 57 -18.55 10.69 9.82
CA ASP A 57 -18.14 11.40 11.03
C ASP A 57 -17.67 12.82 10.69
N ASP A 58 -18.38 13.82 11.18
CA ASP A 58 -18.15 15.26 11.00
C ASP A 58 -17.89 15.93 12.37
N GLY A 59 -17.45 15.16 13.36
CA GLY A 59 -17.12 15.67 14.69
C GLY A 59 -15.73 16.31 14.76
N ASP A 60 -15.54 17.19 15.76
CA ASP A 60 -14.26 17.89 16.03
C ASP A 60 -13.12 16.93 16.43
N ASP A 61 -13.44 15.71 16.88
CA ASP A 61 -12.45 14.66 17.22
C ASP A 61 -12.45 13.52 16.18
N SER A 62 -13.08 13.72 15.01
CA SER A 62 -13.21 12.69 13.99
C SER A 62 -11.87 12.35 13.35
N LEU A 63 -11.72 11.09 12.91
CA LEU A 63 -10.56 10.70 12.10
C LEU A 63 -10.55 11.42 10.76
N LEU A 64 -11.73 11.66 10.16
CA LEU A 64 -11.86 12.38 8.90
C LEU A 64 -11.34 13.82 9.01
N LEU A 65 -11.68 14.53 10.08
CA LEU A 65 -11.13 15.88 10.30
C LEU A 65 -9.61 15.84 10.48
N GLN A 66 -9.09 14.92 11.29
CA GLN A 66 -7.64 14.77 11.48
C GLN A 66 -6.91 14.52 10.16
N LEU A 67 -7.40 13.58 9.35
CA LEU A 67 -6.81 13.29 8.04
C LEU A 67 -6.97 14.48 7.07
N SER A 68 -8.09 15.19 7.11
CA SER A 68 -8.31 16.39 6.30
C SER A 68 -7.35 17.52 6.67
N GLU A 69 -7.06 17.71 7.96
CA GLU A 69 -6.12 18.71 8.45
C GLU A 69 -4.66 18.37 8.12
N GLU A 70 -4.31 17.08 8.14
CA GLU A 70 -2.96 16.59 7.86
C GLU A 70 -2.66 16.47 6.36
N LEU A 71 -3.62 15.99 5.58
CA LEU A 71 -3.42 15.54 4.20
C LEU A 71 -4.24 16.33 3.15
N GLY A 72 -5.18 17.16 3.61
CA GLY A 72 -6.03 18.00 2.77
C GLY A 72 -7.48 17.53 2.64
N ASP A 73 -8.35 18.46 2.30
CA ASP A 73 -9.82 18.28 2.24
C ASP A 73 -10.28 17.22 1.23
N SER A 74 -9.43 16.86 0.28
CA SER A 74 -9.69 15.84 -0.74
C SER A 74 -9.87 14.43 -0.17
N VAL A 75 -9.33 14.14 1.02
CA VAL A 75 -9.53 12.88 1.75
C VAL A 75 -11.01 12.54 1.88
N MET A 76 -11.85 13.54 2.17
CA MET A 76 -13.30 13.38 2.26
C MET A 76 -13.89 12.84 0.96
N GLY A 77 -13.41 13.33 -0.19
CA GLY A 77 -13.85 12.87 -1.50
C GLY A 77 -13.54 11.39 -1.72
N VAL A 78 -12.34 10.95 -1.33
CA VAL A 78 -11.89 9.56 -1.47
C VAL A 78 -12.71 8.60 -0.60
N VAL A 79 -12.94 8.95 0.66
CA VAL A 79 -13.76 8.14 1.57
C VAL A 79 -15.21 8.09 1.09
N LEU A 80 -15.81 9.21 0.71
CA LEU A 80 -17.18 9.22 0.20
C LEU A 80 -17.31 8.48 -1.14
N ALA A 81 -16.28 8.49 -1.98
CA ALA A 81 -16.27 7.72 -3.23
C ALA A 81 -16.25 6.20 -2.97
N HIS A 82 -15.59 5.76 -1.90
CA HIS A 82 -15.65 4.38 -1.42
C HIS A 82 -17.08 4.01 -1.00
N GLU A 83 -17.73 4.83 -0.16
CA GLU A 83 -19.13 4.59 0.25
C GLU A 83 -20.10 4.59 -0.93
N TRP A 84 -19.83 5.44 -1.94
CA TRP A 84 -20.57 5.42 -3.19
C TRP A 84 -20.35 4.14 -4.00
N GLY A 85 -19.20 3.48 -3.84
CA GLY A 85 -18.93 2.14 -4.33
C GLY A 85 -19.91 1.10 -3.79
N HIS A 86 -20.22 1.14 -2.50
CA HIS A 86 -21.26 0.30 -1.91
C HIS A 86 -22.66 0.65 -2.42
N ALA A 87 -22.95 1.93 -2.65
CA ALA A 87 -24.19 2.34 -3.31
C ALA A 87 -24.31 1.75 -4.72
N ILE A 88 -23.22 1.69 -5.49
CA ILE A 88 -23.15 1.03 -6.80
C ILE A 88 -23.39 -0.48 -6.67
N GLN A 89 -22.81 -1.14 -5.65
CA GLN A 89 -22.99 -2.56 -5.35
C GLN A 89 -24.43 -2.94 -5.00
N GLN A 90 -25.16 -2.06 -4.33
CA GLN A 90 -26.59 -2.24 -4.09
C GLN A 90 -27.37 -2.24 -5.41
N ARG A 91 -27.02 -1.34 -6.34
CA ARG A 91 -27.76 -1.14 -7.59
C ARG A 91 -27.45 -2.19 -8.65
N ASN A 92 -26.21 -2.65 -8.72
CA ASN A 92 -25.80 -3.68 -9.68
C ASN A 92 -26.11 -5.11 -9.20
N GLY A 93 -26.61 -5.26 -7.96
CA GLY A 93 -26.99 -6.54 -7.37
C GLY A 93 -25.84 -7.33 -6.74
N THR A 94 -24.64 -6.75 -6.56
CA THR A 94 -23.50 -7.39 -5.89
C THR A 94 -23.90 -7.93 -4.50
N PHE A 95 -24.58 -7.14 -3.67
CA PHE A 95 -24.98 -7.59 -2.33
C PHE A 95 -25.96 -8.76 -2.34
N ALA A 96 -26.76 -8.92 -3.40
CA ALA A 96 -27.67 -10.06 -3.53
C ALA A 96 -26.94 -11.38 -3.85
N GLN A 97 -25.67 -11.31 -4.27
CA GLN A 97 -24.81 -12.47 -4.50
C GLN A 97 -24.17 -13.01 -3.21
N ASP A 98 -24.26 -12.25 -2.11
CA ASP A 98 -23.67 -12.58 -0.79
C ASP A 98 -22.16 -12.95 -0.86
N PRO A 99 -21.31 -12.13 -1.55
CA PRO A 99 -19.87 -12.35 -1.52
C PRO A 99 -19.32 -12.08 -0.10
N ALA A 100 -18.13 -12.61 0.19
CA ALA A 100 -17.42 -12.23 1.42
C ALA A 100 -17.17 -10.72 1.45
N THR A 101 -17.33 -10.09 2.63
CA THR A 101 -17.23 -8.63 2.80
C THR A 101 -15.95 -8.05 2.21
N ILE A 102 -14.81 -8.72 2.41
CA ILE A 102 -13.53 -8.28 1.87
C ILE A 102 -13.54 -8.05 0.34
N TYR A 103 -14.34 -8.79 -0.43
CA TYR A 103 -14.43 -8.61 -1.88
C TYR A 103 -15.32 -7.42 -2.25
N THR A 104 -16.33 -7.11 -1.45
CA THR A 104 -17.10 -5.87 -1.62
C THR A 104 -16.30 -4.64 -1.24
N GLU A 105 -15.48 -4.73 -0.18
CA GLU A 105 -14.56 -3.67 0.22
C GLU A 105 -13.52 -3.39 -0.87
N GLN A 106 -12.86 -4.43 -1.40
CA GLN A 106 -11.93 -4.27 -2.54
C GLN A 106 -12.60 -3.60 -3.75
N GLN A 107 -13.81 -4.01 -4.12
CA GLN A 107 -14.49 -3.38 -5.25
C GLN A 107 -14.87 -1.91 -4.94
N ALA A 108 -15.23 -1.57 -3.71
CA ALA A 108 -15.51 -0.20 -3.28
C ALA A 108 -14.24 0.67 -3.33
N ASP A 109 -13.11 0.17 -2.82
CA ASP A 109 -11.80 0.82 -2.93
C ASP A 109 -11.41 1.05 -4.40
N CYS A 110 -11.63 0.07 -5.29
CA CYS A 110 -11.43 0.23 -6.72
C CYS A 110 -12.31 1.33 -7.32
N PHE A 111 -13.61 1.38 -6.98
CA PHE A 111 -14.46 2.46 -7.45
C PHE A 111 -14.00 3.83 -6.94
N SER A 112 -13.51 3.91 -5.69
CA SER A 112 -12.90 5.12 -5.15
C SER A 112 -11.69 5.55 -5.97
N GLY A 113 -10.76 4.63 -6.27
CA GLY A 113 -9.59 4.92 -7.11
C GLY A 113 -9.96 5.40 -8.51
N ALA A 114 -10.93 4.75 -9.15
CA ALA A 114 -11.42 5.15 -10.47
C ALA A 114 -12.09 6.54 -10.46
N TRP A 115 -12.74 6.91 -9.36
CA TRP A 115 -13.27 8.26 -9.17
C TRP A 115 -12.14 9.28 -8.98
N THR A 116 -11.15 8.97 -8.14
CA THR A 116 -9.99 9.83 -7.88
C THR A 116 -9.21 10.13 -9.17
N ALA A 117 -8.98 9.14 -10.02
CA ALA A 117 -8.32 9.35 -11.32
C ALA A 117 -9.08 10.36 -12.19
N ARG A 118 -10.42 10.29 -12.20
CA ARG A 118 -11.24 11.25 -12.94
C ARG A 118 -11.21 12.64 -12.31
N ALA A 119 -11.22 12.74 -10.98
CA ALA A 119 -11.08 14.01 -10.28
C ALA A 119 -9.74 14.68 -10.60
N ARG A 120 -8.64 13.92 -10.51
CA ARG A 120 -7.28 14.36 -10.84
C ARG A 120 -7.15 14.79 -12.31
N ASN A 121 -7.86 14.13 -13.22
CA ASN A 121 -7.89 14.50 -14.64
C ASN A 121 -8.87 15.65 -14.97
N GLY A 122 -9.48 16.29 -13.98
CA GLY A 122 -10.40 17.41 -14.17
C GLY A 122 -11.73 17.02 -14.79
N GLU A 123 -12.13 15.76 -14.67
CA GLU A 123 -13.39 15.22 -15.22
C GLU A 123 -14.56 15.24 -14.22
N VAL A 124 -14.32 15.74 -13.01
CA VAL A 124 -15.33 15.88 -11.96
C VAL A 124 -15.57 17.37 -11.72
N ASP A 125 -16.76 17.85 -12.10
CA ASP A 125 -17.10 19.27 -11.98
C ASP A 125 -17.03 19.75 -10.52
N GLY A 126 -16.27 20.83 -10.30
CA GLY A 126 -16.17 21.48 -8.98
C GLY A 126 -15.25 20.79 -7.98
N VAL A 127 -14.49 19.78 -8.42
CA VAL A 127 -13.49 19.08 -7.62
C VAL A 127 -12.16 19.16 -8.35
N GLU A 128 -11.14 19.72 -7.68
CA GLU A 128 -9.77 19.77 -8.18
C GLU A 128 -8.91 18.87 -7.28
N PHE A 129 -8.19 17.93 -7.88
CA PHE A 129 -7.27 17.01 -7.20
C PHE A 129 -5.87 17.19 -7.78
N SER A 130 -4.91 17.37 -6.89
CA SER A 130 -3.46 17.31 -7.14
C SER A 130 -2.92 15.91 -6.88
N ASP A 131 -1.65 15.67 -7.21
CA ASP A 131 -1.00 14.40 -6.87
C ASP A 131 -0.87 14.23 -5.33
N ALA A 132 -0.74 15.34 -4.58
CA ALA A 132 -0.81 15.34 -3.12
C ALA A 132 -2.18 14.91 -2.58
N ASP A 133 -3.27 15.23 -3.28
CA ASP A 133 -4.63 14.79 -2.92
C ASP A 133 -4.80 13.27 -3.16
N VAL A 134 -4.18 12.74 -4.22
CA VAL A 134 -4.14 11.29 -4.46
C VAL A 134 -3.37 10.59 -3.33
N LEU A 135 -2.23 11.15 -2.93
CA LEU A 135 -1.43 10.66 -1.81
C LEU A 135 -2.21 10.66 -0.49
N GLY A 136 -2.91 11.77 -0.19
CA GLY A 136 -3.77 11.88 0.98
C GLY A 136 -4.87 10.81 0.99
N GLY A 137 -5.44 10.51 -0.17
CA GLY A 137 -6.38 9.40 -0.35
C GLY A 137 -5.79 8.04 0.01
N LEU A 138 -4.58 7.73 -0.45
CA LEU A 138 -3.89 6.47 -0.10
C LEU A 138 -3.63 6.38 1.41
N ALA A 139 -3.13 7.46 2.02
CA ALA A 139 -2.89 7.52 3.45
C ALA A 139 -4.18 7.35 4.26
N ALA A 140 -5.32 7.89 3.80
CA ALA A 140 -6.61 7.70 4.44
C ALA A 140 -7.09 6.23 4.40
N LEU A 141 -6.87 5.52 3.28
CA LEU A 141 -7.18 4.08 3.18
C LEU A 141 -6.34 3.25 4.16
N ILE A 142 -5.08 3.62 4.34
CA ILE A 142 -4.18 2.97 5.30
C ILE A 142 -4.62 3.28 6.73
N ALA A 143 -5.10 4.50 7.02
CA ALA A 143 -5.54 4.89 8.36
C ALA A 143 -6.76 4.10 8.85
N VAL A 144 -7.63 3.67 7.93
CA VAL A 144 -8.85 2.89 8.24
C VAL A 144 -8.75 1.40 7.86
N ARG A 145 -7.52 0.89 7.73
CA ARG A 145 -7.26 -0.55 7.54
C ARG A 145 -7.63 -1.37 8.78
N ASP A 146 -7.82 -2.67 8.60
CA ASP A 146 -7.97 -3.58 9.73
C ASP A 146 -6.63 -3.74 10.48
N PRO A 147 -6.63 -3.75 11.83
CA PRO A 147 -5.44 -4.07 12.60
C PRO A 147 -4.86 -5.44 12.22
N ILE A 148 -3.54 -5.61 12.45
CA ILE A 148 -2.91 -6.93 12.32
C ILE A 148 -3.64 -7.94 13.21
N ASN A 149 -3.64 -9.21 12.78
CA ASN A 149 -4.34 -10.32 13.43
C ASN A 149 -5.88 -10.25 13.39
N VAL A 150 -6.45 -9.38 12.56
CA VAL A 150 -7.86 -9.42 12.18
C VAL A 150 -7.99 -10.18 10.86
N SER A 151 -8.69 -11.32 10.89
CA SER A 151 -8.95 -12.11 9.69
C SER A 151 -9.76 -11.31 8.68
N SER A 152 -9.28 -11.24 7.44
CA SER A 152 -10.01 -10.66 6.30
C SER A 152 -11.31 -11.41 5.98
N GLN A 153 -11.50 -12.61 6.54
CA GLN A 153 -12.72 -13.38 6.40
C GLN A 153 -13.80 -13.01 7.43
N ASN A 154 -13.50 -12.13 8.40
CA ASN A 154 -14.48 -11.66 9.36
C ASN A 154 -15.54 -10.80 8.67
N PRO A 155 -16.83 -10.91 9.04
CA PRO A 155 -17.84 -9.96 8.58
C PRO A 155 -17.47 -8.54 8.99
N GLY A 156 -17.47 -7.62 8.03
CA GLY A 156 -17.07 -6.21 8.26
C GLY A 156 -15.56 -5.94 8.23
N ALA A 157 -14.74 -6.90 7.80
CA ALA A 157 -13.31 -6.68 7.57
C ALA A 157 -13.09 -5.79 6.33
N HIS A 158 -12.32 -4.71 6.50
CA HIS A 158 -11.87 -3.82 5.42
C HIS A 158 -10.67 -4.38 4.64
N GLY A 159 -9.82 -5.18 5.30
CA GLY A 159 -8.57 -5.70 4.76
C GLY A 159 -7.31 -4.96 5.24
N SER A 160 -6.15 -5.48 4.82
CA SER A 160 -4.86 -4.85 5.10
C SER A 160 -4.67 -3.55 4.32
N GLY A 161 -3.77 -2.68 4.75
CA GLY A 161 -3.43 -1.47 3.99
C GLY A 161 -2.97 -1.80 2.56
N PHE A 162 -2.17 -2.86 2.41
CA PHE A 162 -1.73 -3.37 1.13
C PHE A 162 -2.90 -3.80 0.23
N ASP A 163 -3.88 -4.54 0.73
CA ASP A 163 -5.03 -4.97 -0.08
C ASP A 163 -5.86 -3.76 -0.56
N ARG A 164 -6.12 -2.82 0.36
CA ARG A 164 -6.96 -1.65 0.11
C ARG A 164 -6.34 -0.66 -0.87
N VAL A 165 -5.09 -0.26 -0.62
CA VAL A 165 -4.32 0.59 -1.55
C VAL A 165 -4.21 -0.07 -2.92
N GLY A 166 -4.00 -1.39 -2.94
CA GLY A 166 -3.97 -2.16 -4.17
C GLY A 166 -5.25 -2.09 -5.00
N ALA A 167 -6.39 -2.29 -4.35
CA ALA A 167 -7.68 -2.21 -5.01
C ALA A 167 -7.96 -0.81 -5.54
N PHE A 168 -7.63 0.22 -4.74
CA PHE A 168 -7.69 1.62 -5.17
C PHE A 168 -6.83 1.88 -6.42
N GLN A 169 -5.57 1.46 -6.42
CA GLN A 169 -4.68 1.64 -7.57
C GLN A 169 -5.19 0.95 -8.83
N VAL A 170 -5.76 -0.25 -8.71
CA VAL A 170 -6.39 -0.94 -9.84
C VAL A 170 -7.48 -0.08 -10.47
N GLY A 171 -8.32 0.56 -9.66
CA GLY A 171 -9.34 1.47 -10.14
C GLY A 171 -8.78 2.75 -10.74
N TYR A 172 -7.78 3.34 -10.09
CA TYR A 172 -7.15 4.58 -10.54
C TYR A 172 -6.46 4.39 -11.90
N LEU A 173 -5.74 3.29 -12.09
CA LEU A 173 -4.98 3.00 -13.32
C LEU A 173 -5.86 2.44 -14.45
N ASN A 174 -6.83 1.58 -14.13
CA ASN A 174 -7.59 0.83 -15.14
C ASN A 174 -9.04 1.30 -15.31
N GLY A 175 -9.49 2.23 -14.46
CA GLY A 175 -10.82 2.81 -14.49
C GLY A 175 -11.94 1.87 -14.04
N PHE A 176 -13.17 2.40 -14.07
CA PHE A 176 -14.36 1.71 -13.56
C PHE A 176 -14.64 0.36 -14.20
N ALA A 177 -14.27 0.16 -15.47
CA ALA A 177 -14.53 -1.10 -16.18
C ALA A 177 -13.85 -2.29 -15.51
N ARG A 178 -12.60 -2.12 -15.04
CA ARG A 178 -11.88 -3.17 -14.31
C ARG A 178 -12.53 -3.45 -12.96
N CYS A 179 -13.02 -2.42 -12.26
CA CYS A 179 -13.66 -2.59 -10.95
C CYS A 179 -14.93 -3.47 -11.01
N VAL A 180 -15.67 -3.44 -12.12
CA VAL A 180 -16.87 -4.30 -12.31
C VAL A 180 -16.52 -5.78 -12.20
N GLU A 181 -15.32 -6.17 -12.63
CA GLU A 181 -14.88 -7.56 -12.69
C GLU A 181 -14.39 -8.12 -11.34
N LEU A 182 -14.15 -7.28 -10.33
CA LEU A 182 -13.49 -7.68 -9.09
C LEU A 182 -14.29 -8.63 -8.20
N ILE A 183 -15.62 -8.68 -8.35
CA ILE A 183 -16.42 -9.66 -7.60
C ILE A 183 -16.21 -11.08 -8.15
N ASP A 184 -16.12 -11.20 -9.48
CA ASP A 184 -15.91 -12.50 -10.14
C ASP A 184 -14.42 -12.88 -10.18
N THR A 185 -13.53 -11.89 -10.25
CA THR A 185 -12.07 -12.05 -10.33
C THR A 185 -11.39 -11.11 -9.34
N PRO A 186 -11.45 -11.42 -8.03
CA PRO A 186 -10.90 -10.57 -6.97
C PRO A 186 -9.38 -10.49 -7.06
N LEU A 187 -8.81 -9.45 -6.43
CA LEU A 187 -7.36 -9.37 -6.28
C LEU A 187 -6.90 -10.39 -5.23
N PRO A 188 -5.67 -10.91 -5.36
CA PRO A 188 -5.09 -11.75 -4.32
C PRO A 188 -5.02 -10.96 -3.00
N LEU A 189 -5.39 -11.62 -1.92
CA LEU A 189 -5.30 -11.09 -0.57
C LEU A 189 -4.00 -11.53 0.08
N VAL A 190 -3.36 -10.62 0.81
CA VAL A 190 -2.21 -10.98 1.64
C VAL A 190 -2.66 -11.45 3.03
N PRO A 191 -1.97 -12.42 3.66
CA PRO A 191 -2.33 -12.87 5.01
C PRO A 191 -2.24 -11.73 6.02
N ASN A 192 -3.29 -11.54 6.83
CA ASN A 192 -3.32 -10.56 7.92
C ASN A 192 -3.42 -11.21 9.32
N GLU A 193 -3.29 -12.53 9.42
CA GLU A 193 -3.40 -13.28 10.67
C GLU A 193 -2.03 -13.76 11.16
N LEU A 194 -1.69 -13.43 12.41
CA LEU A 194 -0.38 -13.78 12.97
C LEU A 194 -0.29 -15.29 13.19
N SER A 195 0.91 -15.83 12.95
CA SER A 195 1.21 -17.19 13.35
C SER A 195 1.09 -17.33 14.88
N PRO A 196 0.44 -18.39 15.41
CA PRO A 196 0.35 -18.62 16.87
C PRO A 196 1.70 -18.75 17.58
N THR A 197 2.78 -18.93 16.83
CA THR A 197 4.16 -19.04 17.33
C THR A 197 5.05 -17.87 16.91
N GLY A 198 4.51 -16.87 16.21
CA GLY A 198 5.21 -15.69 15.73
C GLY A 198 5.40 -14.61 16.81
N ASN A 199 6.01 -13.49 16.43
CA ASN A 199 6.06 -12.32 17.31
C ASN A 199 4.64 -11.75 17.45
N PRO A 200 4.13 -11.46 18.68
CA PRO A 200 2.83 -10.83 18.87
C PRO A 200 2.64 -9.51 18.14
N ASP A 201 3.72 -8.81 17.81
CA ASP A 201 3.69 -7.51 17.14
C ASP A 201 4.06 -7.60 15.65
N GLY A 202 4.23 -8.81 15.08
CA GLY A 202 4.65 -9.03 13.68
C GLY A 202 6.14 -8.76 13.40
N ASN A 203 6.77 -7.91 14.19
CA ASN A 203 8.10 -7.36 13.92
C ASN A 203 9.30 -8.26 14.34
N ALA A 204 10.37 -8.33 13.56
CA ALA A 204 11.67 -8.85 13.97
C ALA A 204 12.37 -7.93 14.99
N GLU A 205 13.41 -8.43 15.69
CA GLU A 205 14.16 -7.59 16.64
C GLU A 205 15.01 -6.55 15.89
N TRP A 206 15.12 -5.32 16.40
CA TRP A 206 16.10 -4.37 15.83
C TRP A 206 17.55 -4.86 15.97
N GLY A 207 18.37 -4.62 14.93
CA GLY A 207 19.83 -4.80 14.97
C GLY A 207 20.36 -6.02 14.20
N ASP A 208 21.62 -6.38 14.45
CA ASP A 208 22.41 -7.42 13.77
C ASP A 208 22.58 -8.71 14.61
N GLY A 209 21.70 -8.91 15.59
CA GLY A 209 21.66 -10.13 16.38
C GLY A 209 21.11 -11.32 15.58
N PRO A 210 21.15 -12.56 16.12
CA PRO A 210 20.68 -13.75 15.42
C PRO A 210 19.19 -13.75 15.02
N ARG A 211 18.38 -12.88 15.62
CA ARG A 211 16.97 -12.63 15.28
C ARG A 211 16.73 -11.18 14.84
N GLY A 212 17.83 -10.46 14.58
CA GLY A 212 17.84 -9.06 14.22
C GLY A 212 17.42 -8.87 12.77
N ILE A 213 16.60 -7.87 12.50
CA ILE A 213 16.10 -7.53 11.17
C ILE A 213 17.24 -7.35 10.16
N LEU A 214 18.35 -6.73 10.56
CA LEU A 214 19.50 -6.53 9.67
C LEU A 214 20.14 -7.87 9.28
N THR A 215 20.24 -8.82 10.21
CA THR A 215 20.78 -10.16 9.91
C THR A 215 19.85 -10.96 9.00
N ILE A 216 18.55 -10.91 9.27
CA ILE A 216 17.54 -11.65 8.52
C ILE A 216 17.45 -11.15 7.07
N VAL A 217 17.28 -9.83 6.89
CA VAL A 217 17.10 -9.20 5.58
C VAL A 217 18.36 -9.31 4.73
N VAL A 218 19.53 -8.96 5.27
CA VAL A 218 20.80 -9.03 4.53
C VAL A 218 21.12 -10.47 4.10
N GLY A 219 20.85 -11.43 4.99
CA GLY A 219 21.03 -12.84 4.67
C GLY A 219 20.10 -13.30 3.55
N ASP A 220 18.82 -12.94 3.61
CA ASP A 220 17.84 -13.38 2.62
C ASP A 220 17.99 -12.68 1.26
N LEU A 221 18.31 -11.39 1.24
CA LEU A 221 18.59 -10.65 0.01
C LEU A 221 19.81 -11.22 -0.73
N ASN A 222 20.90 -11.49 -0.01
CA ASN A 222 22.06 -12.17 -0.60
C ASN A 222 21.68 -13.55 -1.14
N ARG A 223 20.93 -14.35 -0.37
CA ARG A 223 20.44 -15.66 -0.82
C ARG A 223 19.62 -15.53 -2.10
N TYR A 224 18.64 -14.64 -2.13
CA TYR A 224 17.73 -14.45 -3.27
C TYR A 224 18.51 -14.11 -4.53
N TRP A 225 19.33 -13.06 -4.49
CA TRP A 225 20.07 -12.62 -5.67
C TRP A 225 21.15 -13.59 -6.11
N GLN A 226 21.82 -14.29 -5.19
CA GLN A 226 22.74 -15.38 -5.55
C GLN A 226 22.05 -16.54 -6.27
N LEU A 227 20.78 -16.83 -5.93
CA LEU A 227 19.98 -17.82 -6.66
C LEU A 227 19.59 -17.31 -8.05
N VAL A 228 19.16 -16.05 -8.16
CA VAL A 228 18.78 -15.43 -9.44
C VAL A 228 19.95 -15.41 -10.43
N PHE A 229 21.16 -15.07 -9.97
CA PHE A 229 22.35 -15.00 -10.81
C PHE A 229 23.20 -16.28 -10.81
N ALA A 230 22.69 -17.41 -10.30
CA ALA A 230 23.48 -18.64 -10.14
C ALA A 230 24.08 -19.17 -11.47
N ASP A 231 23.39 -18.97 -12.59
CA ASP A 231 23.82 -19.40 -13.92
C ASP A 231 24.62 -18.33 -14.69
N GLN A 232 24.77 -17.12 -14.12
CA GLN A 232 25.53 -16.03 -14.74
C GLN A 232 27.02 -16.13 -14.41
N GLU A 233 27.88 -15.81 -15.39
CA GLU A 233 29.33 -15.79 -15.15
C GLU A 233 29.68 -14.72 -14.10
N GLY A 234 30.30 -15.14 -13.01
CA GLY A 234 30.63 -14.26 -11.87
C GLY A 234 29.58 -14.24 -10.76
N GLY A 235 28.33 -14.62 -11.04
CA GLY A 235 27.23 -14.64 -10.07
C GLY A 235 26.90 -13.27 -9.46
N PHE A 236 26.08 -13.26 -8.42
CA PHE A 236 25.85 -12.07 -7.60
C PHE A 236 26.89 -11.99 -6.47
N PRO A 237 27.60 -10.86 -6.30
CA PRO A 237 28.55 -10.70 -5.20
C PRO A 237 27.83 -10.69 -3.86
N GLU A 238 28.47 -11.24 -2.83
CA GLU A 238 27.96 -11.08 -1.47
C GLU A 238 28.11 -9.61 -1.04
N LEU A 239 26.97 -8.98 -0.72
CA LEU A 239 26.93 -7.61 -0.24
C LEU A 239 26.92 -7.58 1.28
N THR A 240 27.55 -6.56 1.85
CA THR A 240 27.55 -6.30 3.30
C THR A 240 27.04 -4.90 3.58
N ILE A 241 26.47 -4.68 4.77
CA ILE A 241 26.00 -3.35 5.18
C ILE A 241 27.06 -2.61 6.01
N VAL A 242 27.09 -1.28 5.88
CA VAL A 242 27.92 -0.36 6.67
C VAL A 242 27.05 0.80 7.14
N ALA A 243 26.94 0.98 8.45
CA ALA A 243 26.28 2.17 8.99
C ALA A 243 27.12 3.42 8.63
N ALA A 244 26.49 4.42 8.04
CA ALA A 244 27.15 5.69 7.75
C ALA A 244 27.37 6.48 9.05
N ASP A 245 28.59 7.01 9.23
CA ASP A 245 28.88 7.94 10.32
C ASP A 245 28.26 9.34 10.04
N ASP A 246 28.15 9.70 8.77
CA ASP A 246 27.52 10.92 8.26
C ASP A 246 26.68 10.53 7.03
N PRO A 247 25.35 10.62 7.09
CA PRO A 247 24.48 10.18 6.00
C PRO A 247 24.59 11.08 4.76
N THR A 248 25.13 12.30 4.91
CA THR A 248 25.34 13.25 3.80
C THR A 248 26.70 13.09 3.11
N ASN A 249 27.58 12.23 3.63
CA ASN A 249 28.93 12.06 3.11
C ASN A 249 29.51 10.68 3.49
N VAL A 250 29.23 9.69 2.65
CA VAL A 250 29.70 8.32 2.85
C VAL A 250 31.07 8.07 2.22
N ASP A 251 31.81 7.07 2.72
CA ASP A 251 33.11 6.66 2.19
C ASP A 251 32.97 5.79 0.92
N CYS A 252 32.25 6.33 -0.07
CA CYS A 252 32.06 5.74 -1.40
C CYS A 252 31.91 6.87 -2.43
N ALA A 253 32.79 6.92 -3.43
CA ALA A 253 32.80 8.01 -4.41
C ALA A 253 31.56 8.01 -5.32
N GLU A 254 30.88 6.86 -5.43
CA GLU A 254 29.69 6.64 -6.23
C GLU A 254 28.38 6.93 -5.49
N VAL A 255 28.42 7.19 -4.18
CA VAL A 255 27.24 7.46 -3.36
C VAL A 255 27.35 8.86 -2.78
N GLU A 256 26.39 9.73 -3.12
CA GLU A 256 26.38 11.12 -2.63
C GLU A 256 25.87 11.19 -1.19
N SER A 257 24.74 10.53 -0.89
CA SER A 257 24.16 10.46 0.44
C SER A 257 23.36 9.15 0.64
N VAL A 258 22.99 8.89 1.89
CA VAL A 258 22.07 7.85 2.32
C VAL A 258 20.96 8.43 3.21
N ASP A 259 20.65 9.72 3.03
CA ASP A 259 19.61 10.42 3.80
C ASP A 259 18.22 9.79 3.58
N ASP A 260 17.99 9.18 2.41
CA ASP A 260 16.78 8.43 2.07
C ASP A 260 16.84 6.96 2.54
N GLY A 261 17.85 6.62 3.33
CA GLY A 261 17.94 5.41 4.14
C GLY A 261 19.07 4.45 3.78
N ALA A 262 19.25 4.07 2.51
CA ALA A 262 20.35 3.20 2.10
C ALA A 262 20.75 3.34 0.62
N ALA A 263 22.03 3.12 0.31
CA ALA A 263 22.55 3.15 -1.05
C ALA A 263 23.66 2.11 -1.29
N PHE A 264 23.69 1.55 -2.50
CA PHE A 264 24.70 0.58 -2.92
C PHE A 264 25.97 1.26 -3.45
N CYS A 265 27.13 0.79 -3.00
CA CYS A 265 28.45 1.19 -3.46
C CYS A 265 29.08 0.10 -4.36
N PRO A 266 29.13 0.31 -5.69
CA PRO A 266 29.64 -0.70 -6.62
C PRO A 266 31.13 -1.02 -6.46
N SER A 267 31.93 -0.05 -6.01
CA SER A 267 33.38 -0.19 -5.89
C SER A 267 33.81 -1.09 -4.73
N THR A 268 32.97 -1.22 -3.70
CA THR A 268 33.25 -2.02 -2.50
C THR A 268 32.32 -3.20 -2.29
N ASN A 269 31.22 -3.31 -3.07
CA ASN A 269 30.12 -4.25 -2.83
C ASN A 269 29.52 -4.10 -1.42
N GLN A 270 29.34 -2.85 -0.99
CA GLN A 270 28.75 -2.52 0.31
C GLN A 270 27.49 -1.70 0.12
N VAL A 271 26.54 -1.85 1.04
CA VAL A 271 25.38 -0.98 1.15
C VAL A 271 25.59 -0.09 2.37
N PHE A 272 25.70 1.21 2.14
CA PHE A 272 25.73 2.19 3.21
C PHE A 272 24.29 2.50 3.63
N TYR A 273 24.05 2.72 4.91
CA TYR A 273 22.73 3.07 5.42
C TYR A 273 22.78 4.06 6.58
N ASP A 274 21.76 4.89 6.70
CA ASP A 274 21.55 5.75 7.87
C ASP A 274 20.89 4.92 8.99
N ALA A 275 21.69 4.58 10.00
CA ALA A 275 21.22 3.76 11.12
C ALA A 275 20.24 4.49 12.04
N GLU A 276 20.31 5.82 12.13
CA GLU A 276 19.38 6.60 12.94
C GLU A 276 18.04 6.72 12.22
N TYR A 277 18.05 7.03 10.93
CA TYR A 277 16.85 7.13 10.13
C TYR A 277 16.11 5.78 10.02
N LEU A 278 16.81 4.68 9.70
CA LEU A 278 16.18 3.35 9.69
C LEU A 278 15.65 2.95 11.07
N ARG A 279 16.28 3.39 12.16
CA ARG A 279 15.76 3.15 13.50
C ARG A 279 14.47 3.92 13.75
N GLN A 280 14.38 5.17 13.27
CA GLN A 280 13.15 5.96 13.38
C GLN A 280 12.00 5.33 12.61
N LEU A 281 12.24 4.90 11.36
CA LEU A 281 11.23 4.18 10.57
C LEU A 281 10.80 2.87 11.22
N TYR A 282 11.74 2.11 11.77
CA TYR A 282 11.46 0.90 12.54
C TYR A 282 10.56 1.18 13.74
N ASP A 283 10.86 2.22 14.52
CA ASP A 283 10.08 2.57 15.71
C ASP A 283 8.70 3.14 15.36
N GLN A 284 8.55 3.76 14.18
CA GLN A 284 7.32 4.41 13.75
C GLN A 284 6.35 3.45 13.06
N PHE A 285 6.85 2.58 12.19
CA PHE A 285 6.00 1.73 11.34
C PHE A 285 6.27 0.26 11.57
N GLY A 286 7.54 -0.14 11.61
CA GLY A 286 7.94 -1.51 11.88
C GLY A 286 9.18 -1.97 11.11
N ASP A 287 9.52 -3.23 11.25
CA ASP A 287 10.76 -3.83 10.82
C ASP A 287 10.87 -3.97 9.31
N PHE A 288 9.74 -4.10 8.61
CA PHE A 288 9.77 -4.22 7.17
C PHE A 288 10.08 -2.90 6.46
N THR A 289 10.04 -1.76 7.16
CA THR A 289 10.65 -0.52 6.64
C THR A 289 12.15 -0.69 6.35
N VAL A 290 12.85 -1.45 7.20
CA VAL A 290 14.25 -1.83 7.00
C VAL A 290 14.38 -2.82 5.85
N GLY A 291 13.44 -3.77 5.76
CA GLY A 291 13.36 -4.75 4.67
C GLY A 291 13.23 -4.08 3.30
N TYR A 292 12.30 -3.13 3.18
CA TYR A 292 12.06 -2.36 1.97
C TYR A 292 13.30 -1.56 1.56
N THR A 293 13.84 -0.75 2.48
CA THR A 293 14.97 0.15 2.18
C THR A 293 16.27 -0.58 1.84
N LEU A 294 16.56 -1.69 2.52
CA LEU A 294 17.71 -2.52 2.13
C LEU A 294 17.41 -3.28 0.82
N GLY A 295 16.16 -3.71 0.61
CA GLY A 295 15.74 -4.36 -0.62
C GLY A 295 16.03 -3.52 -1.86
N THR A 296 15.71 -2.22 -1.83
CA THR A 296 15.97 -1.30 -2.96
C THR A 296 17.46 -1.14 -3.25
N ALA A 297 18.32 -1.13 -2.21
CA ALA A 297 19.77 -1.09 -2.40
C ALA A 297 20.33 -2.38 -3.03
N TRP A 298 19.79 -3.56 -2.68
CA TRP A 298 20.16 -4.81 -3.36
C TRP A 298 19.64 -4.87 -4.80
N SER A 299 18.44 -4.35 -5.04
CA SER A 299 17.89 -4.18 -6.38
C SER A 299 18.77 -3.29 -7.26
N GLU A 300 19.36 -2.24 -6.68
CA GLU A 300 20.28 -1.33 -7.38
C GLU A 300 21.58 -2.05 -7.82
N ALA A 301 22.10 -2.93 -6.95
CA ALA A 301 23.21 -3.81 -7.29
C ALA A 301 22.84 -4.79 -8.41
N ALA A 302 21.64 -5.37 -8.38
CA ALA A 302 21.16 -6.26 -9.44
C ALA A 302 21.01 -5.53 -10.77
N GLN A 303 20.44 -4.32 -10.77
CA GLN A 303 20.35 -3.48 -11.97
C GLN A 303 21.73 -3.15 -12.56
N THR A 304 22.71 -2.87 -11.71
CA THR A 304 24.10 -2.62 -12.12
C THR A 304 24.71 -3.84 -12.82
N LEU A 305 24.50 -5.04 -12.28
CA LEU A 305 24.98 -6.29 -12.90
C LEU A 305 24.26 -6.63 -14.20
N LEU A 306 22.96 -6.31 -14.29
CA LEU A 306 22.17 -6.47 -15.51
C LEU A 306 22.54 -5.44 -16.59
N GLY A 307 23.34 -4.42 -16.25
CA GLY A 307 23.69 -3.35 -17.17
C GLY A 307 22.50 -2.47 -17.56
N SER A 308 21.51 -2.35 -16.67
CA SER A 308 20.30 -1.53 -16.90
C SER A 308 20.70 -0.10 -17.28
N PRO A 309 20.26 0.42 -18.44
CA PRO A 309 20.55 1.79 -18.87
C PRO A 309 19.59 2.82 -18.27
N LEU A 310 18.62 2.38 -17.46
CA LEU A 310 17.66 3.26 -16.81
C LEU A 310 18.37 4.19 -15.82
N SER A 311 17.90 5.44 -15.73
CA SER A 311 18.29 6.46 -14.76
C SER A 311 17.05 7.06 -14.11
N ASP A 312 17.26 7.80 -13.01
CA ASP A 312 16.23 8.61 -12.36
C ASP A 312 14.97 7.77 -12.01
N GLU A 313 13.77 8.30 -12.20
CA GLU A 313 12.52 7.65 -11.83
C GLU A 313 12.38 6.22 -12.38
N PRO A 314 12.54 5.93 -13.70
CA PRO A 314 12.43 4.57 -14.20
C PRO A 314 13.36 3.57 -13.52
N ARG A 315 14.55 4.01 -13.10
CA ARG A 315 15.51 3.17 -12.37
C ARG A 315 15.03 2.94 -10.94
N SER A 316 14.54 3.98 -10.27
CA SER A 316 13.99 3.90 -8.92
C SER A 316 12.77 2.98 -8.86
N LEU A 317 11.83 3.14 -9.79
CA LEU A 317 10.65 2.27 -9.92
C LEU A 317 11.02 0.81 -10.24
N LEU A 318 12.10 0.58 -11.00
CA LEU A 318 12.61 -0.78 -11.18
C LEU A 318 13.18 -1.34 -9.88
N ASN A 319 13.85 -0.54 -9.04
CA ASN A 319 14.28 -0.99 -7.71
C ASN A 319 13.09 -1.43 -6.86
N ASP A 320 12.00 -0.66 -6.86
CA ASP A 320 10.79 -1.01 -6.10
C ASP A 320 10.19 -2.34 -6.60
N CYS A 321 10.07 -2.53 -7.92
CA CYS A 321 9.59 -3.80 -8.49
C CYS A 321 10.50 -4.98 -8.14
N LEU A 322 11.81 -4.83 -8.28
CA LEU A 322 12.76 -5.90 -7.98
C LEU A 322 12.75 -6.25 -6.48
N THR A 323 12.57 -5.27 -5.60
CA THR A 323 12.33 -5.50 -4.16
C THR A 323 11.06 -6.30 -3.95
N GLY A 324 9.98 -5.96 -4.65
CA GLY A 324 8.74 -6.74 -4.66
C GLY A 324 8.95 -8.18 -5.12
N SER A 325 9.79 -8.41 -6.13
CA SER A 325 10.09 -9.76 -6.63
C SER A 325 10.84 -10.62 -5.60
N TRP A 326 11.68 -10.02 -4.75
CA TRP A 326 12.26 -10.69 -3.59
C TRP A 326 11.17 -11.05 -2.58
N VAL A 327 10.31 -10.07 -2.26
CA VAL A 327 9.18 -10.25 -1.34
C VAL A 327 8.27 -11.40 -1.76
N ASN A 328 7.98 -11.52 -3.07
CA ASN A 328 7.22 -12.65 -3.61
C ASN A 328 7.76 -14.01 -3.15
N THR A 329 9.09 -14.14 -3.00
CA THR A 329 9.74 -15.41 -2.57
C THR A 329 9.68 -15.69 -1.07
N ILE A 330 9.35 -14.67 -0.26
CA ILE A 330 9.27 -14.75 1.20
C ILE A 330 7.83 -14.61 1.71
N LEU A 331 6.83 -14.55 0.83
CA LEU A 331 5.41 -14.62 1.19
C LEU A 331 5.06 -15.99 1.77
N PRO A 332 4.40 -16.08 2.94
CA PRO A 332 3.99 -17.35 3.52
C PRO A 332 3.07 -18.17 2.61
N GLU A 333 3.35 -19.47 2.46
CA GLU A 333 2.46 -20.42 1.80
C GLU A 333 1.63 -21.17 2.84
N ASN A 334 0.30 -21.01 2.81
CA ASN A 334 -0.62 -21.60 3.80
C ASN A 334 -0.24 -21.27 5.26
N GLY A 335 0.20 -20.02 5.49
CA GLY A 335 0.61 -19.54 6.81
C GLY A 335 1.91 -20.16 7.32
N GLN A 336 2.75 -20.70 6.43
CA GLN A 336 4.07 -21.23 6.77
C GLN A 336 5.16 -20.44 6.01
N PRO A 337 6.28 -20.11 6.66
CA PRO A 337 7.43 -19.51 6.00
C PRO A 337 7.89 -20.34 4.79
N PRO A 338 8.27 -19.72 3.68
CA PRO A 338 8.80 -20.44 2.52
C PRO A 338 10.04 -21.27 2.88
N ALA A 339 10.16 -22.45 2.26
CA ALA A 339 11.26 -23.36 2.59
C ALA A 339 12.60 -22.83 2.08
N GLY A 340 13.60 -22.75 2.97
CA GLY A 340 14.96 -22.36 2.62
C GLY A 340 15.21 -20.86 2.57
N THR A 341 14.25 -20.04 3.01
CA THR A 341 14.43 -18.60 3.23
C THR A 341 14.88 -18.33 4.67
N LEU A 342 15.53 -17.18 4.87
CA LEU A 342 15.85 -16.62 6.18
C LEU A 342 14.78 -15.63 6.64
N ALA A 343 14.14 -14.95 5.69
CA ALA A 343 13.03 -14.03 5.92
C ALA A 343 11.69 -14.67 5.55
N SER A 344 10.62 -14.17 6.18
CA SER A 344 9.23 -14.47 5.87
C SER A 344 8.44 -13.21 6.15
N ILE A 345 7.53 -12.84 5.24
CA ILE A 345 6.60 -11.74 5.47
C ILE A 345 5.63 -12.13 6.59
N GLU A 346 5.44 -11.24 7.55
CA GLU A 346 4.42 -11.33 8.60
C GLU A 346 3.28 -10.31 8.33
N PRO A 347 2.11 -10.51 8.94
CA PRO A 347 1.04 -9.51 8.93
C PRO A 347 1.52 -8.14 9.40
N GLY A 348 1.32 -7.12 8.57
CA GLY A 348 1.77 -5.74 8.84
C GLY A 348 2.93 -5.31 7.94
N ASP A 349 3.87 -6.21 7.63
CA ASP A 349 5.09 -5.89 6.87
C ASP A 349 4.83 -5.18 5.54
N LEU A 350 3.83 -5.64 4.78
CA LEU A 350 3.51 -5.00 3.51
C LEU A 350 2.85 -3.63 3.69
N ASP A 351 2.13 -3.39 4.78
CA ASP A 351 1.59 -2.07 5.12
C ASP A 351 2.71 -1.12 5.52
N GLU A 352 3.74 -1.62 6.22
CA GLU A 352 4.96 -0.88 6.58
C GLU A 352 5.75 -0.48 5.33
N ALA A 353 5.82 -1.36 4.31
CA ALA A 353 6.37 -1.00 3.01
C ALA A 353 5.59 0.16 2.38
N ILE A 354 4.25 0.08 2.33
CA ILE A 354 3.43 1.17 1.79
C ILE A 354 3.70 2.47 2.54
N GLN A 355 3.70 2.45 3.87
CA GLN A 355 3.95 3.63 4.71
C GLN A 355 5.35 4.21 4.49
N THR A 356 6.36 3.36 4.29
CA THR A 356 7.71 3.80 3.93
C THR A 356 7.70 4.53 2.59
N VAL A 357 7.06 3.96 1.57
CA VAL A 357 6.96 4.55 0.23
C VAL A 357 6.25 5.90 0.23
N LEU A 358 5.23 6.08 1.08
CA LEU A 358 4.54 7.35 1.24
C LEU A 358 5.47 8.47 1.77
N LEU A 359 6.57 8.14 2.43
CA LEU A 359 7.53 9.12 2.95
C LEU A 359 8.70 9.42 2.01
N ILE A 360 9.10 8.47 1.17
CA ILE A 360 10.31 8.56 0.33
C ILE A 360 10.01 8.80 -1.15
N GLY A 361 8.74 8.79 -1.56
CA GLY A 361 8.35 9.13 -2.92
C GLY A 361 8.54 10.62 -3.22
N ASP A 362 8.65 10.95 -4.51
CA ASP A 362 8.68 12.34 -4.97
C ASP A 362 7.41 13.08 -4.53
N GLU A 363 7.52 14.36 -4.18
CA GLU A 363 6.38 15.18 -3.71
C GLU A 363 5.33 15.36 -4.82
N ASP A 364 5.79 15.43 -6.07
CA ASP A 364 4.95 15.49 -7.26
C ASP A 364 5.56 14.72 -8.44
N ALA A 365 4.73 14.38 -9.42
CA ALA A 365 5.15 13.64 -10.61
C ALA A 365 6.06 14.44 -11.57
N GLU A 366 6.29 15.74 -11.33
CA GLU A 366 7.19 16.55 -12.15
C GLU A 366 8.66 16.47 -11.68
N GLU A 367 8.91 16.06 -10.43
CA GLU A 367 10.27 15.87 -9.90
C GLU A 367 11.02 14.74 -10.63
N ASN A 368 10.33 13.66 -11.00
CA ASN A 368 10.79 12.56 -11.87
C ASN A 368 12.18 12.02 -11.50
N GLN A 369 12.45 11.88 -10.20
CA GLN A 369 13.71 11.37 -9.64
C GLN A 369 13.53 9.98 -9.02
N ASN A 370 12.57 9.81 -8.13
CA ASN A 370 12.28 8.54 -7.48
C ASN A 370 10.94 7.94 -7.91
N GLY A 371 10.07 8.76 -8.51
CA GLY A 371 8.68 8.46 -8.76
C GLY A 371 7.81 8.80 -7.56
N THR A 372 6.55 9.13 -7.82
CA THR A 372 5.58 9.41 -6.76
C THR A 372 5.34 8.18 -5.90
N ALA A 373 4.87 8.36 -4.66
CA ALA A 373 4.52 7.22 -3.82
C ALA A 373 3.51 6.28 -4.51
N PHE A 374 2.60 6.82 -5.32
CA PHE A 374 1.64 6.03 -6.09
C PHE A 374 2.35 5.08 -7.07
N GLU A 375 3.31 5.57 -7.85
CA GLU A 375 4.05 4.78 -8.84
C GLU A 375 5.00 3.77 -8.20
N LYS A 376 5.64 4.16 -7.10
CA LYS A 376 6.48 3.29 -6.30
C LYS A 376 5.70 2.11 -5.72
N ILE A 377 4.53 2.39 -5.14
CA ILE A 377 3.65 1.34 -4.61
C ILE A 377 3.21 0.40 -5.74
N ASP A 378 2.77 0.95 -6.89
CA ASP A 378 2.35 0.13 -8.04
C ASP A 378 3.48 -0.78 -8.53
N SER A 379 4.68 -0.22 -8.67
CA SER A 379 5.88 -0.97 -9.06
C SER A 379 6.27 -2.05 -8.05
N PHE A 380 6.29 -1.73 -6.76
CA PHE A 380 6.53 -2.69 -5.69
C PHE A 380 5.52 -3.85 -5.73
N ARG A 381 4.22 -3.52 -5.81
CA ARG A 381 3.14 -4.51 -5.88
C ARG A 381 3.23 -5.42 -7.09
N ASP A 382 3.58 -4.87 -8.25
CA ASP A 382 3.82 -5.65 -9.46
C ASP A 382 4.87 -6.74 -9.23
N GLY A 383 5.95 -6.41 -8.52
CA GLY A 383 6.94 -7.37 -8.07
C GLY A 383 6.42 -8.40 -7.07
N VAL A 384 5.69 -7.94 -6.05
CA VAL A 384 5.12 -8.81 -4.99
C VAL A 384 4.14 -9.83 -5.55
N LEU A 385 3.29 -9.42 -6.50
CA LEU A 385 2.19 -10.24 -7.01
C LEU A 385 2.58 -11.09 -8.22
N ASN A 386 3.68 -10.76 -8.90
CA ASN A 386 4.14 -11.47 -10.09
C ASN A 386 5.54 -12.06 -9.88
N THR A 387 6.24 -12.30 -10.99
CA THR A 387 7.57 -12.92 -10.98
C THR A 387 8.64 -11.89 -11.30
N LEU A 388 9.91 -12.22 -11.02
CA LEU A 388 11.07 -11.41 -11.41
C LEU A 388 11.01 -10.93 -12.87
N ASN A 389 10.51 -11.77 -13.79
CA ASN A 389 10.41 -11.42 -15.21
C ASN A 389 9.58 -10.15 -15.45
N THR A 390 8.49 -9.95 -14.70
CA THR A 390 7.64 -8.76 -14.78
C THR A 390 8.45 -7.47 -14.55
N CYS A 391 9.45 -7.54 -13.67
CA CYS A 391 10.34 -6.42 -13.41
C CYS A 391 11.45 -6.33 -14.44
N THR A 392 12.13 -7.43 -14.77
CA THR A 392 13.26 -7.40 -15.72
C THR A 392 12.84 -7.05 -17.14
N ASP A 393 11.60 -7.32 -17.53
CA ASP A 393 11.04 -6.90 -18.84
C ASP A 393 10.94 -5.37 -18.99
N ARG A 394 11.09 -4.61 -17.89
CA ARG A 394 11.18 -3.14 -17.91
C ARG A 394 12.57 -2.64 -18.35
N ILE A 395 13.58 -3.51 -18.36
CA ILE A 395 14.93 -3.18 -18.83
C ILE A 395 14.93 -3.26 -20.37
N PRO A 396 15.22 -2.16 -21.09
CA PRO A 396 15.26 -2.18 -22.54
C PRO A 396 16.45 -3.00 -23.08
N ASP A 397 16.24 -3.64 -24.23
CA ASP A 397 17.23 -4.47 -24.96
C ASP A 397 18.53 -3.74 -25.35
#